data_AF-A0A3A8INB7-F1
#
_entry.id   AF-A0A3A8INB7-F1
#
_cell.length_a   1.000
_cell.length_b   1.000
_cell.length_c   1.000
_cell.angle_alpha   90.00
_cell.angle_beta   90.00
_cell.angle_gamma   90.00
#
_symmetry.space_group_name_H-M   'P 1'
#
loop_
_entity.id
_entity.type
_entity.pdbx_description
1 polymer ?
#
loop_
_entity_poly.entity_id
_entity_poly.type
_entity_poly.pdbx_seq_one_letter_code
_entity_poly.pdbx_strand_id
1 'polypeptide(L)'
;MMMKLTGRLLTAALLSVTAAGCQGEEPTPSAGDSLATQEAKAERTCIEGFEGIKNCATGRATLTNTGKSIAVSNLTNVKTDGFSSEFPRAVDWVLKTELGGVGAAGQGFTLAARDGDQVVSTISVQPGKERDQVTLRPSFTGRAGGSPFTVNLWNGNTLMNSHYFEPDYGVGSVWYQIHIGLTRYDFGFKNHGFGGSSMYGRVAPGACSWTFRGTGDAFTLDVDGKRVSGDFLEIVEDIGDGHYPYTGFSAIDVKAAASTFNILGESTVSAK
;
A
#
# COMPACT_ATOMS: atom_id res chain seq x y z
N MET A 1 -5.50 79.78 28.68
CA MET A 1 -5.54 79.89 27.20
C MET A 1 -5.65 78.48 26.64
N MET A 2 -6.70 78.19 25.85
CA MET A 2 -6.99 76.87 25.27
C MET A 2 -5.90 76.41 24.31
N MET A 3 -5.58 75.12 24.33
CA MET A 3 -5.48 74.34 23.09
C MET A 3 -5.62 72.83 23.40
N LYS A 4 -6.62 72.23 22.77
CA LYS A 4 -6.80 70.78 22.59
C LYS A 4 -5.74 70.29 21.61
N LEU A 5 -5.29 69.03 21.72
CA LEU A 5 -5.32 68.12 20.59
C LEU A 5 -5.18 66.65 21.03
N THR A 6 -6.02 65.84 20.41
CA THR A 6 -6.28 64.41 20.55
C THR A 6 -5.23 63.58 19.81
N GLY A 7 -4.85 62.39 20.30
CA GLY A 7 -3.91 61.52 19.58
C GLY A 7 -3.76 60.11 20.17
N ARG A 8 -4.68 59.24 19.76
CA ARG A 8 -4.73 57.76 19.75
C ARG A 8 -3.66 56.95 20.51
N LEU A 9 -4.16 56.14 21.45
CA LEU A 9 -3.50 55.06 22.17
C LEU A 9 -3.15 53.89 21.23
N LEU A 10 -1.87 53.48 21.25
CA LEU A 10 -1.41 52.15 20.84
C LEU A 10 -0.87 51.50 22.12
N THR A 11 -1.68 50.65 22.75
CA THR A 11 -1.27 49.89 23.94
C THR A 11 -0.64 48.59 23.47
N ALA A 12 0.69 48.55 23.45
CA ALA A 12 1.44 47.30 23.45
C ALA A 12 1.40 46.72 24.86
N ALA A 13 0.84 45.53 25.01
CA ALA A 13 0.94 44.74 26.25
C ALA A 13 1.97 43.63 26.02
N LEU A 14 3.13 43.80 26.65
CA LEU A 14 4.07 42.74 26.98
C LEU A 14 3.66 42.10 28.32
N LEU A 15 4.19 40.89 28.56
CA LEU A 15 4.17 40.06 29.79
C LEU A 15 3.03 39.02 29.78
N SER A 16 3.25 37.72 30.01
CA SER A 16 4.20 37.12 30.94
C SER A 16 4.44 35.65 30.59
N VAL A 17 5.70 35.21 30.79
CA VAL A 17 6.13 33.82 30.85
C VAL A 17 5.58 33.18 32.13
N THR A 18 4.80 32.10 32.02
CA THR A 18 4.78 30.99 32.99
C THR A 18 4.08 29.77 32.37
N ALA A 19 4.83 28.68 32.24
CA ALA A 19 4.44 27.27 32.41
C ALA A 19 5.13 26.37 31.36
N ALA A 20 6.22 25.73 31.78
CA ALA A 20 6.65 24.49 31.16
C ALA A 20 5.57 23.44 31.45
N GLY A 21 4.98 22.88 30.39
CA GLY A 21 4.01 21.81 30.45
C GLY A 21 3.71 21.32 29.03
N CYS A 22 4.07 20.07 28.76
CA CYS A 22 3.76 19.36 27.53
C CYS A 22 2.24 19.34 27.30
N GLN A 23 1.77 19.95 26.21
CA GLN A 23 0.60 19.50 25.45
C GLN A 23 0.50 20.41 24.22
N GLY A 24 1.04 19.95 23.10
CA GLY A 24 0.81 20.57 21.81
C GLY A 24 -0.65 20.38 21.40
N GLU A 25 -1.27 21.50 21.05
CA GLU A 25 -2.55 21.67 20.38
C GLU A 25 -2.85 20.55 19.35
N GLU A 26 -4.06 19.98 19.40
CA GLU A 26 -4.59 19.09 18.38
C GLU A 26 -4.64 19.81 17.02
N PRO A 27 -4.10 19.23 15.93
CA PRO A 27 -4.32 19.79 14.61
C PRO A 27 -5.78 19.58 14.22
N THR A 28 -6.44 20.69 13.89
CA THR A 28 -7.77 20.71 13.28
C THR A 28 -7.75 19.89 11.97
N PRO A 29 -8.68 18.95 11.76
CA PRO A 29 -8.69 18.11 10.55
C PRO A 29 -8.96 18.99 9.33
N SER A 30 -7.99 19.00 8.41
CA SER A 30 -8.18 19.60 7.09
C SER A 30 -9.21 18.76 6.30
N ALA A 31 -9.98 19.42 5.42
CA ALA A 31 -11.10 18.85 4.67
C ALA A 31 -10.73 17.73 3.65
N GLY A 32 -9.62 17.03 3.85
CA GLY A 32 -9.20 15.82 3.11
C GLY A 32 -9.31 14.51 3.91
N ASP A 33 -9.47 14.56 5.24
CA ASP A 33 -9.52 13.35 6.10
C ASP A 33 -10.89 12.64 6.10
N SER A 34 -11.94 13.27 5.56
CA SER A 34 -13.29 12.72 5.59
C SER A 34 -13.48 11.48 4.71
N LEU A 35 -12.59 11.23 3.74
CA LEU A 35 -12.67 10.05 2.88
C LEU A 35 -12.14 8.78 3.56
N ALA A 36 -11.11 8.89 4.40
CA ALA A 36 -10.54 7.75 5.12
C ALA A 36 -11.47 7.27 6.24
N THR A 37 -12.17 8.19 6.91
CA THR A 37 -13.05 7.88 8.05
C THR A 37 -14.48 7.49 7.63
N GLN A 38 -14.99 7.92 6.47
CA GLN A 38 -16.36 7.57 6.01
C GLN A 38 -16.49 6.17 5.43
N GLU A 39 -15.42 5.59 4.85
CA GLU A 39 -15.47 4.21 4.33
C GLU A 39 -15.43 3.14 5.44
N ALA A 40 -15.29 3.54 6.71
CA ALA A 40 -15.20 2.65 7.87
C ALA A 40 -16.52 2.01 8.33
N LYS A 41 -17.70 2.51 7.90
CA LYS A 41 -19.00 2.11 8.51
C LYS A 41 -20.21 2.00 7.59
N ALA A 42 -20.07 2.05 6.26
CA ALA A 42 -21.14 1.54 5.39
C ALA A 42 -21.30 0.04 5.67
N GLU A 43 -22.52 -0.52 5.71
CA GLU A 43 -22.81 -1.94 5.98
C GLU A 43 -21.92 -2.85 5.11
N ARG A 44 -20.76 -3.23 5.64
CA ARG A 44 -19.76 -4.00 4.90
C ARG A 44 -20.30 -5.42 4.80
N THR A 45 -20.68 -5.83 3.60
CA THR A 45 -20.93 -7.24 3.31
C THR A 45 -19.61 -7.98 3.44
N CYS A 46 -19.44 -8.65 4.58
CA CYS A 46 -18.25 -9.44 4.87
C CYS A 46 -18.56 -10.92 4.76
N ILE A 47 -17.59 -11.67 4.25
CA ILE A 47 -17.62 -13.13 4.21
C ILE A 47 -16.36 -13.68 4.86
N GLU A 48 -16.48 -14.86 5.47
CA GLU A 48 -15.29 -15.62 5.87
C GLU A 48 -14.59 -16.13 4.61
N GLY A 49 -13.29 -15.86 4.54
CA GLY A 49 -12.42 -16.29 3.46
C GLY A 49 -11.50 -17.43 3.89
N PHE A 50 -10.29 -17.42 3.34
CA PHE A 50 -9.32 -18.49 3.54
C PHE A 50 -8.60 -18.30 4.88
N GLU A 51 -8.25 -19.41 5.54
CA GLU A 51 -7.49 -19.41 6.80
C GLU A 51 -8.08 -18.52 7.91
N GLY A 52 -9.41 -18.34 7.93
CA GLY A 52 -10.09 -17.49 8.92
C GLY A 52 -9.96 -15.98 8.66
N ILE A 53 -9.42 -15.58 7.50
CA ILE A 53 -9.33 -14.19 7.08
C ILE A 53 -10.70 -13.71 6.62
N LYS A 54 -11.16 -12.61 7.21
CA LYS A 54 -12.47 -12.04 6.89
C LYS A 54 -12.31 -11.03 5.75
N ASN A 55 -13.09 -11.19 4.69
CA ASN A 55 -13.05 -10.33 3.52
C ASN A 55 -14.31 -9.46 3.49
N CYS A 56 -14.16 -8.15 3.51
CA CYS A 56 -15.26 -7.18 3.56
C CYS A 56 -15.30 -6.32 2.31
N ALA A 57 -16.42 -6.30 1.59
CA ALA A 57 -16.56 -5.46 0.40
C ALA A 57 -16.41 -3.97 0.72
N THR A 58 -15.80 -3.20 -0.21
CA THR A 58 -15.70 -1.73 -0.14
C THR A 58 -16.24 -1.08 -1.40
N GLY A 59 -16.73 0.16 -1.26
CA GLY A 59 -17.34 0.89 -2.38
C GLY A 59 -18.56 0.17 -2.92
N ARG A 60 -18.61 -0.05 -4.24
CA ARG A 60 -19.69 -0.80 -4.89
C ARG A 60 -19.37 -2.27 -5.11
N ALA A 61 -18.21 -2.73 -4.64
CA ALA A 61 -17.81 -4.11 -4.88
C ALA A 61 -18.77 -5.10 -4.22
N THR A 62 -18.81 -6.30 -4.76
CA THR A 62 -19.60 -7.40 -4.20
C THR A 62 -18.74 -8.65 -4.12
N LEU A 63 -18.78 -9.30 -2.96
CA LEU A 63 -18.07 -10.53 -2.67
C LEU A 63 -19.02 -11.72 -2.75
N THR A 64 -18.66 -12.71 -3.57
CA THR A 64 -19.42 -13.94 -3.73
C THR A 64 -18.51 -15.15 -3.52
N ASN A 65 -18.80 -15.95 -2.50
CA ASN A 65 -18.11 -17.22 -2.31
C ASN A 65 -18.61 -18.25 -3.35
N THR A 66 -17.70 -18.81 -4.15
CA THR A 66 -18.01 -19.79 -5.20
C THR A 66 -17.76 -21.24 -4.76
N GLY A 67 -17.33 -21.45 -3.52
CA GLY A 67 -16.89 -22.72 -2.95
C GLY A 67 -15.42 -23.06 -3.26
N LYS A 68 -14.83 -22.47 -4.30
CA LYS A 68 -13.39 -22.65 -4.66
C LYS A 68 -12.61 -21.34 -4.62
N SER A 69 -13.30 -20.22 -4.74
CA SER A 69 -12.74 -18.87 -4.76
C SER A 69 -13.73 -17.89 -4.14
N ILE A 70 -13.26 -16.67 -3.90
CA ILE A 70 -14.15 -15.52 -3.70
C ILE A 70 -14.08 -14.66 -4.96
N ALA A 71 -15.20 -14.54 -5.66
CA ALA A 71 -15.31 -13.63 -6.78
C ALA A 71 -15.58 -12.21 -6.26
N VAL A 72 -14.79 -11.25 -6.72
CA VAL A 72 -14.97 -9.82 -6.44
C VAL A 72 -15.45 -9.15 -7.72
N SER A 73 -16.65 -8.57 -7.66
CA SER A 73 -17.32 -7.96 -8.81
C SER A 73 -17.60 -6.48 -8.56
N ASN A 74 -18.09 -5.77 -9.59
CA ASN A 74 -18.39 -4.33 -9.56
C ASN A 74 -17.15 -3.43 -9.29
N LEU A 75 -15.99 -3.86 -9.79
CA LEU A 75 -14.69 -3.17 -9.67
C LEU A 75 -14.50 -2.14 -10.80
N THR A 76 -15.09 -0.95 -10.67
CA THR A 76 -15.01 0.07 -11.74
C THR A 76 -14.27 1.34 -11.33
N ASN A 77 -13.96 1.51 -10.04
CA ASN A 77 -13.22 2.65 -9.53
C ASN A 77 -12.07 2.18 -8.60
N VAL A 78 -10.83 2.35 -9.07
CA VAL A 78 -9.59 1.99 -8.36
C VAL A 78 -9.42 2.71 -7.02
N LYS A 79 -10.19 3.76 -6.73
CA LYS A 79 -10.12 4.52 -5.47
C LYS A 79 -11.08 4.01 -4.39
N THR A 80 -12.12 3.28 -4.74
CA THR A 80 -13.23 2.96 -3.81
C THR A 80 -13.67 1.51 -3.88
N ASP A 81 -13.76 0.92 -5.08
CA ASP A 81 -14.34 -0.40 -5.29
C ASP A 81 -13.29 -1.47 -4.98
N GLY A 82 -13.61 -2.40 -4.10
CA GLY A 82 -12.61 -3.37 -3.62
C GLY A 82 -13.06 -4.23 -2.45
N PHE A 83 -12.09 -4.69 -1.66
CA PHE A 83 -12.33 -5.39 -0.42
C PHE A 83 -11.22 -5.10 0.59
N SER A 84 -11.53 -5.30 1.88
CA SER A 84 -10.57 -5.31 2.97
C SER A 84 -10.44 -6.73 3.48
N SER A 85 -9.23 -7.26 3.49
CA SER A 85 -8.86 -8.48 4.21
C SER A 85 -8.54 -8.12 5.66
N GLU A 86 -9.29 -8.67 6.61
CA GLU A 86 -9.16 -8.41 8.05
C GLU A 86 -8.72 -9.71 8.76
N PHE A 87 -7.68 -9.62 9.58
CA PHE A 87 -7.09 -10.76 10.28
C PHE A 87 -6.45 -10.35 11.61
N PRO A 88 -6.22 -11.29 12.54
CA PRO A 88 -5.38 -11.02 13.72
C PRO A 88 -4.00 -10.52 13.30
N ARG A 89 -3.38 -9.68 14.13
CA ARG A 89 -2.08 -9.05 13.84
C ARG A 89 -1.07 -10.05 13.23
N ALA A 90 -0.54 -9.71 12.06
CA ALA A 90 0.34 -10.53 11.24
C ALA A 90 1.62 -9.78 10.83
N VAL A 91 2.65 -10.52 10.43
CA VAL A 91 3.92 -10.01 9.87
C VAL A 91 4.11 -10.38 8.40
N ASP A 92 3.31 -11.30 7.88
CA ASP A 92 3.31 -11.73 6.48
C ASP A 92 1.87 -11.97 6.05
N TRP A 93 1.54 -11.58 4.82
CA TRP A 93 0.27 -11.83 4.16
C TRP A 93 0.54 -12.17 2.70
N VAL A 94 -0.17 -13.18 2.22
CA VAL A 94 -0.12 -13.61 0.82
C VAL A 94 -1.54 -13.81 0.31
N LEU A 95 -1.84 -13.19 -0.82
CA LEU A 95 -3.06 -13.34 -1.59
C LEU A 95 -2.75 -14.01 -2.92
N LYS A 96 -3.33 -15.18 -3.13
CA LYS A 96 -3.34 -15.89 -4.42
C LYS A 96 -4.56 -15.43 -5.18
N THR A 97 -4.39 -14.81 -6.34
CA THR A 97 -5.49 -14.18 -7.08
C THR A 97 -5.40 -14.42 -8.57
N GLU A 98 -6.55 -14.39 -9.24
CA GLU A 98 -6.63 -14.11 -10.68
C GLU A 98 -7.10 -12.67 -10.83
N LEU A 99 -6.39 -11.90 -11.65
CA LEU A 99 -6.71 -10.51 -11.96
C LEU A 99 -6.66 -10.32 -13.47
N GLY A 100 -7.72 -9.77 -14.04
CA GLY A 100 -7.83 -9.55 -15.48
C GLY A 100 -8.39 -8.18 -15.83
N GLY A 101 -8.08 -7.71 -17.05
CA GLY A 101 -8.62 -6.47 -17.57
C GLY A 101 -8.05 -5.21 -16.91
N VAL A 102 -6.73 -5.19 -16.67
CA VAL A 102 -5.99 -4.02 -16.14
C VAL A 102 -5.12 -3.40 -17.25
N GLY A 103 -5.69 -2.97 -18.37
CA GLY A 103 -4.92 -2.55 -19.56
C GLY A 103 -5.24 -1.16 -20.12
N ALA A 104 -6.19 -0.43 -19.54
CA ALA A 104 -6.66 0.87 -20.02
C ALA A 104 -6.59 1.96 -18.96
N ALA A 105 -6.56 3.22 -19.39
CA ALA A 105 -6.56 4.36 -18.49
C ALA A 105 -7.74 4.29 -17.50
N GLY A 106 -7.46 4.55 -16.22
CA GLY A 106 -8.44 4.43 -15.13
C GLY A 106 -8.59 3.03 -14.54
N GLN A 107 -8.01 2.00 -15.17
CA GLN A 107 -7.86 0.67 -14.60
C GLN A 107 -6.62 0.59 -13.71
N GLY A 108 -6.52 -0.46 -12.91
CA GLY A 108 -5.42 -0.66 -11.97
C GLY A 108 -5.89 -1.25 -10.66
N PHE A 109 -4.96 -1.37 -9.73
CA PHE A 109 -5.27 -1.71 -8.34
C PHE A 109 -4.35 -0.96 -7.38
N THR A 110 -4.82 -0.81 -6.16
CA THR A 110 -4.08 -0.25 -5.03
C THR A 110 -4.20 -1.21 -3.87
N LEU A 111 -3.08 -1.48 -3.21
CA LEU A 111 -3.01 -2.24 -1.96
C LEU A 111 -2.62 -1.29 -0.84
N ALA A 112 -3.21 -1.45 0.34
CA ALA A 112 -2.84 -0.69 1.53
C ALA A 112 -2.78 -1.62 2.75
N ALA A 113 -1.62 -1.73 3.38
CA ALA A 113 -1.47 -2.42 4.65
C ALA A 113 -1.83 -1.49 5.80
N ARG A 114 -2.64 -1.98 6.74
CA ARG A 114 -3.07 -1.22 7.92
C ARG A 114 -2.77 -1.95 9.22
N ASP A 115 -2.38 -1.18 10.22
CA ASP A 115 -2.36 -1.59 11.62
C ASP A 115 -3.47 -0.84 12.36
N GLY A 116 -4.59 -1.54 12.61
CA GLY A 116 -5.84 -0.89 13.01
C GLY A 116 -6.31 0.13 11.96
N ASP A 117 -6.42 1.39 12.37
CA ASP A 117 -6.85 2.50 11.51
C ASP A 117 -5.68 3.19 10.79
N GLN A 118 -4.43 2.86 11.12
CA GLN A 118 -3.26 3.50 10.55
C GLN A 118 -2.80 2.77 9.29
N VAL A 119 -2.62 3.52 8.20
CA VAL A 119 -1.98 3.01 6.97
C VAL A 119 -0.47 2.93 7.19
N VAL A 120 0.08 1.74 7.01
CA VAL A 120 1.51 1.42 7.18
C VAL A 120 2.26 1.59 5.86
N SER A 121 1.71 1.06 4.78
CA SER A 121 2.29 1.17 3.45
C SER A 121 1.20 1.00 2.40
N THR A 122 1.40 1.59 1.24
CA THR A 122 0.55 1.39 0.08
C THR A 122 1.37 1.08 -1.15
N ILE A 123 0.73 0.48 -2.15
CA ILE A 123 1.27 0.42 -3.50
C ILE A 123 0.14 0.53 -4.52
N SER A 124 0.34 1.37 -5.53
CA SER A 124 -0.57 1.45 -6.67
C SER A 124 0.08 0.87 -7.92
N VAL A 125 -0.68 0.10 -8.68
CA VAL A 125 -0.28 -0.46 -9.97
C VAL A 125 -1.29 -0.01 -11.01
N GLN A 126 -0.80 0.77 -11.98
CA GLN A 126 -1.63 1.38 -13.00
C GLN A 126 -1.04 1.10 -14.39
N PRO A 127 -1.86 1.02 -15.44
CA PRO A 127 -1.37 0.90 -16.81
C PRO A 127 -0.41 2.05 -17.17
N GLY A 128 0.65 1.70 -17.88
CA GLY A 128 1.61 2.63 -18.45
C GLY A 128 1.11 3.29 -19.74
N LYS A 129 2.02 3.95 -20.47
CA LYS A 129 1.69 4.60 -21.75
C LYS A 129 1.47 3.60 -22.88
N GLU A 130 2.20 2.50 -22.86
CA GLU A 130 2.10 1.44 -23.86
C GLU A 130 1.26 0.27 -23.35
N ARG A 131 0.73 -0.52 -24.29
CA ARG A 131 0.13 -1.81 -23.98
C ARG A 131 1.14 -2.65 -23.20
N ASP A 132 0.66 -3.44 -22.25
CA ASP A 132 1.49 -4.36 -21.44
C ASP A 132 2.43 -3.66 -20.43
N GLN A 133 2.54 -2.33 -20.44
CA GLN A 133 3.27 -1.60 -19.42
C GLN A 133 2.40 -1.30 -18.20
N VAL A 134 3.02 -1.31 -17.03
CA VAL A 134 2.47 -0.85 -15.77
C VAL A 134 3.47 0.09 -15.09
N THR A 135 2.95 0.98 -14.26
CA THR A 135 3.76 1.74 -13.29
C THR A 135 3.35 1.30 -11.89
N LEU A 136 4.33 0.84 -11.12
CA LEU A 136 4.19 0.54 -9.70
C LEU A 136 4.66 1.74 -8.88
N ARG A 137 3.83 2.24 -7.97
CA ARG A 137 4.17 3.36 -7.08
C ARG A 137 3.95 2.94 -5.63
N PRO A 138 4.99 2.46 -4.94
CA PRO A 138 4.93 2.21 -3.51
C PRO A 138 4.93 3.53 -2.74
N SER A 139 4.33 3.52 -1.57
CA SER A 139 4.48 4.57 -0.55
C SER A 139 4.69 3.90 0.79
N PHE A 140 5.77 4.26 1.45
CA PHE A 140 6.14 3.74 2.76
C PHE A 140 6.11 4.88 3.78
N THR A 141 5.62 4.59 4.98
CA THR A 141 5.41 5.61 6.03
C THR A 141 6.49 5.59 7.11
N GLY A 142 7.53 4.75 6.97
CA GLY A 142 8.61 4.65 7.97
C GLY A 142 9.43 5.92 8.14
N ARG A 143 9.34 6.89 7.22
CA ARG A 143 9.98 8.21 7.30
C ARG A 143 9.02 9.35 6.96
N ALA A 144 9.16 10.47 7.67
CA ALA A 144 8.47 11.71 7.33
C ALA A 144 8.86 12.17 5.91
N GLY A 145 7.87 12.37 5.03
CA GLY A 145 8.08 12.66 3.62
C GLY A 145 8.24 11.44 2.70
N GLY A 146 8.07 10.23 3.24
CA GLY A 146 8.21 8.97 2.51
C GLY A 146 9.58 8.32 2.70
N SER A 147 9.61 6.98 2.65
CA SER A 147 10.86 6.21 2.70
C SER A 147 11.35 5.88 1.29
N PRO A 148 12.68 5.96 1.03
CA PRO A 148 13.26 5.38 -0.16
C PRO A 148 13.02 3.87 -0.20
N PHE A 149 13.25 3.25 -1.35
CA PHE A 149 13.02 1.82 -1.50
C PHE A 149 13.95 1.18 -2.52
N THR A 150 14.14 -0.12 -2.38
CA THR A 150 14.86 -0.94 -3.35
C THR A 150 13.89 -1.88 -4.07
N VAL A 151 14.02 -1.97 -5.39
CA VAL A 151 13.29 -2.94 -6.22
C VAL A 151 14.23 -4.08 -6.59
N ASN A 152 13.89 -5.28 -6.15
CA ASN A 152 14.58 -6.51 -6.50
C ASN A 152 13.74 -7.29 -7.51
N LEU A 153 14.34 -7.67 -8.63
CA LEU A 153 13.75 -8.57 -9.61
C LEU A 153 14.47 -9.91 -9.55
N TRP A 154 13.71 -10.97 -9.35
CA TRP A 154 14.20 -12.33 -9.22
C TRP A 154 13.66 -13.21 -10.35
N ASN A 155 14.41 -14.23 -10.70
CA ASN A 155 13.95 -15.36 -11.51
C ASN A 155 14.23 -16.66 -10.74
N GLY A 156 13.18 -17.24 -10.18
CA GLY A 156 13.29 -18.30 -9.18
C GLY A 156 14.06 -17.80 -7.95
N ASN A 157 15.26 -18.33 -7.74
CA ASN A 157 16.13 -17.95 -6.61
C ASN A 157 17.32 -17.06 -7.03
N THR A 158 17.38 -16.61 -8.29
CA THR A 158 18.47 -15.80 -8.81
C THR A 158 18.07 -14.33 -8.84
N LEU A 159 18.87 -13.47 -8.20
CA LEU A 159 18.71 -12.01 -8.29
C LEU A 159 19.13 -11.55 -9.69
N MET A 160 18.17 -11.02 -10.45
CA MET A 160 18.40 -10.53 -11.81
C MET A 160 18.78 -9.05 -11.80
N ASN A 161 18.15 -8.27 -10.92
CA ASN A 161 18.42 -6.85 -10.75
C ASN A 161 18.06 -6.38 -9.33
N SER A 162 18.77 -5.38 -8.83
CA SER A 162 18.43 -4.63 -7.62
C SER A 162 18.72 -3.15 -7.86
N HIS A 163 17.72 -2.29 -7.66
CA HIS A 163 17.87 -0.86 -7.94
C HIS A 163 17.19 -0.01 -6.86
N TYR A 164 17.89 1.04 -6.42
CA TYR A 164 17.42 1.97 -5.40
C TYR A 164 16.62 3.11 -6.03
N PHE A 165 15.58 3.55 -5.34
CA PHE A 165 14.74 4.66 -5.72
C PHE A 165 14.50 5.58 -4.53
N GLU A 166 14.48 6.88 -4.82
CA GLU A 166 13.99 7.90 -3.89
C GLU A 166 12.47 7.75 -3.65
N PRO A 167 11.93 8.33 -2.57
CA PRO A 167 10.49 8.36 -2.31
C PRO A 167 9.68 8.90 -3.51
N ASP A 168 8.40 8.50 -3.57
CA ASP A 168 7.42 8.91 -4.60
C ASP A 168 7.76 8.52 -6.05
N TYR A 169 8.84 7.77 -6.27
CA TYR A 169 9.22 7.33 -7.60
C TYR A 169 8.29 6.22 -8.14
N GLY A 170 7.98 6.28 -9.44
CA GLY A 170 7.22 5.25 -10.15
C GLY A 170 8.14 4.29 -10.90
N VAL A 171 7.98 3.00 -10.63
CA VAL A 171 8.75 1.93 -11.27
C VAL A 171 7.98 1.43 -12.49
N GLY A 172 8.53 1.67 -13.67
CA GLY A 172 7.99 1.12 -14.92
C GLY A 172 8.33 -0.36 -15.05
N SER A 173 7.34 -1.17 -15.43
CA SER A 173 7.54 -2.59 -15.76
C SER A 173 6.65 -2.98 -16.94
N VAL A 174 7.11 -3.93 -17.76
CA VAL A 174 6.21 -4.67 -18.65
C VAL A 174 5.70 -5.87 -17.89
N TRP A 175 4.38 -5.98 -17.79
CA TRP A 175 3.66 -7.08 -17.16
C TRP A 175 2.55 -7.58 -18.09
N TYR A 176 2.95 -8.26 -19.15
CA TYR A 176 2.05 -8.71 -20.23
C TYR A 176 0.84 -9.50 -19.73
N GLN A 177 1.04 -10.37 -18.74
CA GLN A 177 -0.02 -11.26 -18.28
C GLN A 177 -1.17 -10.54 -17.58
N ILE A 178 -0.93 -9.34 -16.99
CA ILE A 178 -1.92 -8.66 -16.15
C ILE A 178 -3.19 -8.26 -16.92
N HIS A 179 -3.10 -8.20 -18.26
CA HIS A 179 -4.20 -7.81 -19.13
C HIS A 179 -5.08 -8.99 -19.56
N ILE A 180 -4.50 -10.18 -19.69
CA ILE A 180 -5.17 -11.35 -20.25
C ILE A 180 -6.04 -12.08 -19.22
N GLY A 181 -5.75 -11.94 -17.91
CA GLY A 181 -6.56 -12.56 -16.85
C GLY A 181 -6.57 -14.10 -16.85
N LEU A 182 -5.57 -14.71 -17.51
CA LEU A 182 -5.48 -16.18 -17.68
C LEU A 182 -4.51 -16.84 -16.70
N THR A 183 -3.86 -16.07 -15.82
CA THR A 183 -2.83 -16.56 -14.91
C THR A 183 -3.08 -16.12 -13.49
N ARG A 184 -2.69 -17.00 -12.56
CA ARG A 184 -2.64 -16.69 -11.14
C ARG A 184 -1.44 -15.78 -10.84
N TYR A 185 -1.68 -14.84 -9.94
CA TYR A 185 -0.68 -14.01 -9.29
C TYR A 185 -0.68 -14.25 -7.80
N ASP A 186 0.48 -14.07 -7.18
CA ASP A 186 0.56 -13.97 -5.72
C ASP A 186 0.98 -12.54 -5.37
N PHE A 187 0.12 -11.85 -4.64
CA PHE A 187 0.43 -10.56 -4.02
C PHE A 187 0.81 -10.81 -2.57
N GLY A 188 1.77 -10.03 -2.05
CA GLY A 188 2.17 -10.19 -0.66
C GLY A 188 2.61 -8.88 -0.04
N PHE A 189 2.47 -8.83 1.28
CA PHE A 189 2.97 -7.76 2.13
C PHE A 189 3.69 -8.37 3.32
N LYS A 190 4.88 -7.87 3.63
CA LYS A 190 5.65 -8.31 4.78
C LYS A 190 6.11 -7.14 5.60
N ASN A 191 6.06 -7.32 6.91
CA ASN A 191 6.77 -6.50 7.85
C ASN A 191 7.92 -7.34 8.42
N HIS A 192 9.16 -6.95 8.13
CA HIS A 192 10.32 -7.73 8.52
C HIS A 192 10.58 -7.61 10.02
N GLY A 193 10.13 -8.58 10.81
CA GLY A 193 10.43 -8.61 12.25
C GLY A 193 11.92 -8.83 12.56
N PHE A 194 12.33 -8.42 13.76
CA PHE A 194 13.64 -8.76 14.32
C PHE A 194 13.80 -10.31 14.34
N GLY A 195 14.72 -10.84 13.53
CA GLY A 195 15.04 -12.28 13.50
C GLY A 195 14.39 -13.08 12.36
N GLY A 196 13.66 -12.44 11.44
CA GLY A 196 13.18 -13.09 10.21
C GLY A 196 14.24 -13.06 9.11
N SER A 197 14.91 -14.19 8.87
CA SER A 197 15.70 -14.37 7.64
C SER A 197 14.75 -14.33 6.45
N SER A 198 14.72 -13.22 5.71
CA SER A 198 14.22 -13.29 4.34
C SER A 198 15.10 -14.29 3.60
N MET A 199 14.51 -15.01 2.65
CA MET A 199 15.26 -15.90 1.73
C MET A 199 16.43 -15.20 1.02
N TYR A 200 16.54 -13.87 1.13
CA TYR A 200 17.52 -13.00 0.48
C TYR A 200 18.32 -12.08 1.43
N GLY A 201 18.16 -12.23 2.75
CA GLY A 201 19.16 -11.87 3.78
C GLY A 201 19.56 -10.40 3.98
N ARG A 202 18.95 -9.41 3.31
CA ARG A 202 19.35 -7.99 3.39
C ARG A 202 18.21 -7.01 3.64
N VAL A 203 17.16 -7.43 4.35
CA VAL A 203 16.07 -6.52 4.72
C VAL A 203 16.21 -6.16 6.18
N ALA A 204 16.32 -4.87 6.46
CA ALA A 204 16.50 -4.39 7.82
C ALA A 204 15.22 -4.63 8.65
N PRO A 205 15.34 -4.98 9.95
CA PRO A 205 14.17 -5.15 10.82
C PRO A 205 13.30 -3.89 10.87
N GLY A 206 11.99 -4.04 10.72
CA GLY A 206 11.00 -2.98 10.65
C GLY A 206 10.63 -2.55 9.24
N ALA A 207 11.43 -2.91 8.22
CA ALA A 207 11.14 -2.56 6.84
C ALA A 207 9.89 -3.28 6.34
N CYS A 208 9.05 -2.55 5.62
CA CYS A 208 7.90 -3.11 4.91
C CYS A 208 8.32 -3.54 3.50
N SER A 209 7.68 -4.59 2.98
CA SER A 209 7.88 -4.99 1.58
C SER A 209 6.58 -5.40 0.91
N TRP A 210 6.45 -4.97 -0.35
CA TRP A 210 5.41 -5.45 -1.27
C TRP A 210 6.03 -6.46 -2.22
N THR A 211 5.32 -7.55 -2.47
CA THR A 211 5.80 -8.61 -3.36
C THR A 211 4.76 -8.99 -4.41
N PHE A 212 5.20 -9.23 -5.63
CA PHE A 212 4.38 -9.71 -6.73
C PHE A 212 5.05 -10.91 -7.39
N ARG A 213 4.31 -12.01 -7.50
CA ARG A 213 4.76 -13.20 -8.23
C ARG A 213 3.83 -13.47 -9.40
N GLY A 214 4.42 -13.69 -10.56
CA GLY A 214 3.74 -14.15 -11.76
C GLY A 214 4.28 -15.51 -12.21
N THR A 215 3.91 -15.93 -13.42
CA THR A 215 4.42 -17.17 -14.03
C THR A 215 5.47 -16.86 -15.09
N GLY A 216 6.58 -17.61 -15.12
CA GLY A 216 7.68 -17.39 -16.09
C GLY A 216 8.26 -15.98 -15.98
N ASP A 217 8.65 -15.39 -17.12
CA ASP A 217 9.20 -14.02 -17.20
C ASP A 217 8.09 -12.94 -17.12
N ALA A 218 7.27 -13.00 -16.05
CA ALA A 218 6.08 -12.17 -15.89
C ALA A 218 6.37 -10.67 -15.85
N PHE A 219 7.54 -10.29 -15.30
CA PHE A 219 7.95 -8.91 -15.13
C PHE A 219 9.19 -8.65 -15.97
N THR A 220 9.20 -7.52 -16.68
CA THR A 220 10.41 -7.01 -17.33
C THR A 220 10.65 -5.57 -16.92
N LEU A 221 11.85 -5.26 -16.45
CA LEU A 221 12.30 -3.92 -16.10
C LEU A 221 13.31 -3.43 -17.15
N ASP A 222 13.31 -2.12 -17.39
CA ASP A 222 14.42 -1.46 -18.10
C ASP A 222 15.45 -1.01 -17.07
N VAL A 223 16.68 -1.51 -17.20
CA VAL A 223 17.80 -1.22 -16.31
C VAL A 223 18.93 -0.73 -17.19
N ASP A 224 19.23 0.57 -17.11
CA ASP A 224 20.28 1.22 -17.90
C ASP A 224 20.17 0.94 -19.42
N GLY A 225 18.95 0.91 -19.97
CA GLY A 225 18.68 0.65 -21.39
C GLY A 225 18.66 -0.84 -21.75
N LYS A 226 18.81 -1.74 -20.77
CA LYS A 226 18.72 -3.19 -20.95
C LYS A 226 17.45 -3.73 -20.31
N ARG A 227 16.72 -4.55 -21.06
CA ARG A 227 15.58 -5.31 -20.52
C ARG A 227 16.07 -6.50 -19.71
N VAL A 228 15.60 -6.59 -18.48
CA VAL A 228 15.84 -7.70 -17.55
C VAL A 228 14.50 -8.26 -17.11
N SER A 229 14.33 -9.58 -17.19
CA SER A 229 13.07 -10.24 -16.90
C SER A 229 13.17 -11.22 -15.73
N GLY A 230 12.04 -11.45 -15.05
CA GLY A 230 11.94 -12.34 -13.91
C GLY A 230 10.49 -12.67 -13.53
N ASP A 231 10.33 -13.53 -12.53
CA ASP A 231 9.05 -14.10 -12.09
C ASP A 231 8.56 -13.54 -10.75
N PHE A 232 9.43 -12.83 -10.03
CA PHE A 232 9.15 -12.30 -8.70
C PHE A 232 9.75 -10.90 -8.52
N LEU A 233 8.88 -9.94 -8.24
CA LEU A 233 9.21 -8.56 -7.92
C LEU A 233 9.05 -8.35 -6.42
N GLU A 234 10.09 -7.83 -5.77
CA GLU A 234 10.08 -7.48 -4.35
C GLU A 234 10.48 -6.01 -4.22
N ILE A 235 9.64 -5.22 -3.56
CA ILE A 235 9.85 -3.79 -3.34
C ILE A 235 9.99 -3.58 -1.85
N VAL A 236 11.18 -3.23 -1.40
CA VAL A 236 11.57 -3.18 0.01
C VAL A 236 11.81 -1.74 0.43
N GLU A 237 11.13 -1.33 1.50
CA GLU A 237 11.42 -0.07 2.17
C GLU A 237 12.88 0.00 2.64
N ASP A 238 13.54 1.11 2.36
CA ASP A 238 14.84 1.43 2.96
C ASP A 238 14.60 2.30 4.21
N ILE A 239 14.94 1.74 5.37
CA ILE A 239 14.73 2.38 6.67
C ILE A 239 16.04 3.04 7.13
N GLY A 240 15.99 4.35 7.36
CA GLY A 240 17.12 5.09 7.92
C GLY A 240 17.28 4.91 9.43
N ASP A 241 18.38 5.43 9.99
CA ASP A 241 18.64 5.43 11.43
C ASP A 241 17.53 6.18 12.21
N GLY A 242 16.92 5.53 13.20
CA GLY A 242 15.87 6.12 14.06
C GLY A 242 14.48 5.44 14.04
N HIS A 243 14.38 4.27 13.39
CA HIS A 243 13.28 3.29 13.35
C HIS A 243 11.89 3.66 13.93
N TYR A 244 10.87 3.66 13.06
CA TYR A 244 9.47 3.47 13.47
C TYR A 244 9.11 1.97 13.45
N PRO A 245 8.61 1.38 14.55
CA PRO A 245 8.46 -0.05 14.69
C PRO A 245 7.07 -0.48 14.22
N TYR A 246 6.82 -0.51 12.92
CA TYR A 246 5.78 -1.44 12.46
C TYR A 246 6.30 -2.84 12.75
N THR A 247 5.62 -3.53 13.66
CA THR A 247 5.92 -4.91 14.06
C THR A 247 4.86 -5.88 13.56
N GLY A 248 3.92 -5.37 12.77
CA GLY A 248 2.82 -6.12 12.20
C GLY A 248 1.75 -5.20 11.64
N PHE A 249 0.73 -5.83 11.10
CA PHE A 249 -0.44 -5.21 10.49
C PHE A 249 -1.65 -6.14 10.68
N SER A 250 -2.85 -5.63 10.56
CA SER A 250 -4.09 -6.36 10.84
C SER A 250 -5.10 -6.32 9.69
N ALA A 251 -4.79 -5.57 8.63
CA ALA A 251 -5.61 -5.57 7.42
C ALA A 251 -4.81 -5.24 6.16
N ILE A 252 -5.33 -5.70 5.03
CA ILE A 252 -4.91 -5.27 3.69
C ILE A 252 -6.16 -4.82 2.93
N ASP A 253 -6.21 -3.55 2.57
CA ASP A 253 -7.25 -3.04 1.67
C ASP A 253 -6.79 -3.22 0.23
N VAL A 254 -7.63 -3.82 -0.60
CA VAL A 254 -7.45 -4.02 -2.03
C VAL A 254 -8.51 -3.24 -2.77
N LYS A 255 -8.11 -2.22 -3.53
CA LYS A 255 -9.01 -1.42 -4.36
C LYS A 255 -8.65 -1.62 -5.83
N ALA A 256 -9.63 -1.81 -6.70
CA ALA A 256 -9.35 -2.17 -8.09
C ALA A 256 -10.39 -1.61 -9.06
N ALA A 257 -9.92 -1.31 -10.27
CA ALA A 257 -10.74 -1.18 -11.47
C ALA A 257 -10.26 -2.21 -12.49
N ALA A 258 -11.00 -3.32 -12.58
CA ALA A 258 -10.61 -4.52 -13.31
C ALA A 258 -11.86 -5.27 -13.79
N SER A 259 -11.75 -6.06 -14.86
CA SER A 259 -12.89 -6.86 -15.36
C SER A 259 -13.13 -8.10 -14.52
N THR A 260 -12.07 -8.67 -13.95
CA THR A 260 -12.11 -9.93 -13.20
C THR A 260 -11.17 -9.84 -12.01
N PHE A 261 -11.64 -10.25 -10.84
CA PHE A 261 -10.81 -10.44 -9.66
C PHE A 261 -11.35 -11.64 -8.86
N ASN A 262 -10.55 -12.70 -8.73
CA ASN A 262 -10.89 -13.87 -7.93
C ASN A 262 -9.81 -14.11 -6.87
N ILE A 263 -10.19 -14.14 -5.61
CA ILE A 263 -9.35 -14.61 -4.51
C ILE A 263 -9.36 -16.14 -4.54
N LEU A 264 -8.22 -16.74 -4.89
CA LEU A 264 -8.03 -18.19 -4.97
C LEU A 264 -7.50 -18.79 -3.67
N GLY A 265 -6.94 -17.95 -2.80
CA GLY A 265 -6.39 -18.35 -1.52
C GLY A 265 -5.78 -17.16 -0.81
N GLU A 266 -5.75 -17.22 0.51
CA GLU A 266 -5.22 -16.15 1.35
C GLU A 266 -4.64 -16.75 2.61
N SER A 267 -3.52 -16.20 3.09
CA SER A 267 -2.82 -16.72 4.27
C SER A 267 -2.05 -15.63 4.99
N THR A 268 -1.84 -15.80 6.29
CA THR A 268 -1.02 -14.90 7.10
C THR A 268 -0.03 -15.65 7.99
N VAL A 269 1.04 -14.96 8.40
CA VAL A 269 1.90 -15.39 9.51
C VAL A 269 1.66 -14.43 10.68
N SER A 270 1.15 -14.93 11.79
CA SER A 270 0.85 -14.10 12.97
C SER A 270 2.10 -13.39 13.50
N ALA A 271 1.92 -12.16 13.98
CA ALA A 271 2.91 -11.48 14.80
C ALA A 271 3.02 -12.20 16.16
N LYS A 272 4.23 -12.34 16.70
CA LYS A 272 4.47 -12.91 18.03
C LYS A 272 4.35 -11.85 19.12
#